data_AF-A0A1I0F0Z9-F1
#
_entry.id   AF-A0A1I0F0Z9-F1
#
_cell.length_a   1.000
_cell.length_b   1.000
_cell.length_c   1.000
_cell.angle_alpha   90.00
_cell.angle_beta   90.00
_cell.angle_gamma   90.00
#
_symmetry.space_group_name_H-M   'P 1'
#
loop_
_entity.id
_entity.type
_entity.pdbx_description
1 polymer ?
#
loop_
_entity_poly.entity_id
_entity_poly.type
_entity_poly.pdbx_seq_one_letter_code
_entity_poly.pdbx_strand_id
1 'polypeptide(L)'
;MNIPELMAQLVELKKIYNDEGCRDFDRGIDGVLSMLSQGALPNTPEWEQAGSMYRTMAGSKSGVSDLYIDRDNVEQRIAANSKLDAIRQTLWATFTRV
;
A
#
# COMPACT_ATOMS: atom_id res chain seq x y z
N MET A 1 3.42 1.71 -14.27
CA MET A 1 2.24 2.13 -13.51
C MET A 1 2.18 3.64 -13.56
N ASN A 2 1.02 4.20 -13.91
CA ASN A 2 0.79 5.65 -13.89
C ASN A 2 0.27 6.10 -12.51
N ILE A 3 0.22 7.41 -12.25
CA ILE A 3 -0.21 7.96 -10.95
C ILE A 3 -1.65 7.55 -10.58
N PRO A 4 -2.65 7.61 -11.48
CA PRO A 4 -4.00 7.13 -11.17
C PRO A 4 -4.08 5.66 -10.74
N GLU A 5 -3.36 4.76 -11.43
CA GLU A 5 -3.29 3.34 -11.06
C GLU A 5 -2.62 3.15 -9.70
N LEU A 6 -1.54 3.88 -9.43
CA LEU A 6 -0.85 3.84 -8.15
C LEU A 6 -1.76 4.29 -7.00
N MET A 7 -2.50 5.39 -7.19
CA MET A 7 -3.47 5.86 -6.21
C MET A 7 -4.59 4.84 -5.98
N ALA A 8 -5.10 4.20 -7.04
CA ALA A 8 -6.11 3.16 -6.92
C ALA A 8 -5.61 1.94 -6.11
N GLN A 9 -4.36 1.52 -6.32
CA GLN A 9 -3.72 0.46 -5.54
C GLN A 9 -3.60 0.82 -4.04
N LEU A 10 -3.23 2.06 -3.73
CA LEU A 10 -3.17 2.57 -2.35
C LEU A 10 -4.55 2.62 -1.68
N VAL A 11 -5.59 3.06 -2.40
CA VAL A 11 -6.97 3.05 -1.89
C VAL A 11 -7.45 1.63 -1.63
N GLU A 12 -7.16 0.68 -2.52
CA GLU A 12 -7.52 -0.71 -2.34
C GLU A 12 -6.79 -1.35 -1.15
N LEU A 13 -5.49 -1.05 -0.98
CA LEU A 13 -4.73 -1.48 0.19
C LEU A 13 -5.35 -0.96 1.49
N LYS A 14 -5.71 0.34 1.53
CA LYS A 14 -6.38 0.97 2.67
C LYS A 14 -7.70 0.28 3.01
N LYS A 15 -8.49 -0.02 1.99
CA LYS A 15 -9.77 -0.72 2.17
C LYS A 15 -9.57 -2.09 2.81
N ILE A 16 -8.65 -2.90 2.27
CA ILE A 16 -8.33 -4.23 2.83
C ILE A 16 -7.92 -4.11 4.30
N TYR A 17 -7.06 -3.15 4.63
CA TYR A 17 -6.60 -2.97 6.02
C TYR A 17 -7.72 -2.56 6.95
N ASN A 18 -8.61 -1.68 6.51
CA ASN A 18 -9.77 -1.27 7.28
C ASN A 18 -10.78 -2.41 7.49
N ASP A 19 -11.00 -3.24 6.47
CA ASP A 19 -11.87 -4.42 6.55
C ASP A 19 -11.32 -5.46 7.55
N GLU A 20 -9.99 -5.58 7.69
CA GLU A 20 -9.33 -6.42 8.70
C GLU A 20 -9.11 -5.73 10.05
N GLY A 21 -9.59 -4.50 10.24
CA GLY A 21 -9.45 -3.75 11.50
C GLY A 21 -8.08 -3.10 11.74
N CYS A 22 -7.16 -3.15 10.77
CA CYS A 22 -5.84 -2.55 10.82
C CYS A 22 -5.84 -1.08 10.41
N ARG A 23 -6.25 -0.18 11.31
CA ARG A 23 -6.36 1.26 11.03
C ARG A 23 -5.07 2.06 11.22
N ASP A 24 -4.03 1.44 11.79
CA ASP A 24 -2.77 2.14 12.12
C ASP A 24 -2.04 2.70 10.88
N PHE A 25 -2.37 2.18 9.70
CA PHE A 25 -1.74 2.53 8.43
C PHE A 25 -2.51 3.58 7.63
N ASP A 26 -3.74 3.93 8.04
CA ASP A 26 -4.58 4.89 7.32
C ASP A 26 -3.87 6.23 7.11
N ARG A 27 -3.23 6.76 8.16
CA ARG A 27 -2.50 8.03 8.08
C ARG A 27 -1.32 7.97 7.11
N GLY A 28 -0.62 6.84 7.07
CA GLY A 28 0.50 6.63 6.15
C GLY A 28 0.02 6.60 4.70
N ILE A 29 -1.04 5.82 4.43
CA ILE A 29 -1.62 5.71 3.09
C ILE A 29 -2.20 7.06 2.63
N ASP A 30 -2.93 7.76 3.50
CA ASP A 30 -3.50 9.08 3.20
C ASP A 30 -2.43 10.14 2.93
N GLY A 31 -1.31 10.09 3.65
CA GLY A 31 -0.15 10.96 3.40
C GLY A 31 0.45 10.76 2.00
N VAL A 32 0.62 9.49 1.60
CA VAL A 32 1.13 9.16 0.25
C VAL A 32 0.12 9.58 -0.82
N LEU A 33 -1.17 9.27 -0.64
CA LEU A 33 -2.24 9.68 -1.56
C LEU A 33 -2.31 11.20 -1.73
N SER A 34 -2.16 11.95 -0.65
CA SER A 34 -2.15 13.42 -0.68
C SER A 34 -1.01 13.95 -1.56
N MET A 35 0.22 13.44 -1.39
CA MET A 35 1.36 13.86 -2.22
C MET A 35 1.17 13.53 -3.70
N LEU A 36 0.66 12.33 -4.01
CA LEU A 36 0.36 11.94 -5.39
C LEU A 36 -0.73 12.84 -6.00
N SER A 37 -1.77 13.18 -5.23
CA SER A 37 -2.84 14.06 -5.69
C SER A 37 -2.39 15.50 -5.95
N GLN A 38 -1.33 15.94 -5.26
CA GLN A 38 -0.70 17.25 -5.45
C GLN A 38 0.28 17.27 -6.63
N GLY A 39 0.45 16.15 -7.34
CA GLY A 39 1.28 16.06 -8.54
C GLY A 39 2.72 15.61 -8.27
N ALA A 40 2.98 14.85 -7.20
CA ALA A 40 4.27 14.19 -7.02
C ALA A 40 4.58 13.28 -8.23
N LEU A 41 5.64 13.61 -8.96
CA LEU A 41 6.09 12.88 -10.15
C LEU A 41 7.36 12.08 -9.84
N PRO A 42 7.60 10.96 -10.54
CA PRO A 42 8.84 10.21 -10.37
C PRO A 42 10.09 11.09 -10.47
N ASN A 43 11.08 10.84 -9.61
CA ASN A 43 12.33 11.59 -9.48
C ASN A 43 12.21 13.02 -8.92
N THR A 44 11.08 13.40 -8.34
CA THR A 44 10.97 14.65 -7.57
C THR A 44 11.17 14.40 -6.06
N PRO A 45 11.53 15.43 -5.27
CA PRO A 45 11.63 15.30 -3.82
C PRO A 45 10.33 14.81 -3.17
N GLU A 46 9.18 15.23 -3.69
CA GLU A 46 7.85 14.83 -3.20
C GLU A 46 7.61 13.33 -3.45
N TRP A 47 8.09 12.78 -4.58
CA TRP A 47 8.03 11.35 -4.84
C TRP A 47 8.94 10.56 -3.92
N GLU A 48 10.16 11.04 -3.66
CA GLU A 48 11.03 10.42 -2.66
C GLU A 48 10.42 10.44 -1.27
N GLN A 49 9.76 11.52 -0.91
CA GLN A 49 9.05 11.64 0.36
C GLN A 49 7.87 10.66 0.45
N ALA A 50 7.07 10.56 -0.61
CA ALA A 50 5.97 9.60 -0.72
C ALA A 50 6.49 8.15 -0.61
N GLY A 51 7.58 7.84 -1.33
CA GLY A 51 8.22 6.53 -1.27
C GLY A 51 8.84 6.22 0.09
N SER A 52 9.46 7.21 0.74
CA SER A 52 9.99 7.08 2.11
C SER A 52 8.87 6.74 3.10
N MET A 53 7.75 7.49 3.08
CA MET A 53 6.60 7.20 3.93
C MET A 53 6.03 5.80 3.69
N TYR A 54 5.83 5.42 2.42
CA TYR A 54 5.37 4.07 2.10
C TYR A 54 6.34 3.00 2.60
N ARG A 55 7.66 3.17 2.38
CA ARG A 55 8.69 2.22 2.83
C ARG A 55 8.77 2.12 4.36
N THR A 56 8.65 3.23 5.09
CA THR A 56 8.61 3.22 6.56
C THR A 56 7.40 2.46 7.07
N MET A 57 6.24 2.69 6.46
CA MET A 57 5.01 1.96 6.79
C MET A 57 5.14 0.46 6.46
N ALA A 58 5.57 0.13 5.24
CA ALA A 58 5.74 -1.24 4.76
C ALA A 58 6.84 -2.03 5.48
N GLY A 59 7.92 -1.36 5.87
CA GLY A 59 9.07 -1.95 6.56
C GLY A 59 8.95 -1.94 8.10
N SER A 60 7.90 -1.34 8.66
CA SER A 60 7.63 -1.44 10.09
C SER A 60 7.33 -2.90 10.45
N LYS A 61 8.10 -3.43 11.41
CA LYS A 61 8.12 -4.83 11.87
C LYS A 61 6.80 -5.34 12.50
N SER A 62 5.67 -4.66 12.29
CA SER A 62 4.43 -4.92 13.03
C SER A 62 3.12 -4.66 12.26
N GLY A 63 3.00 -5.04 10.99
CA GLY A 63 1.62 -5.28 10.46
C GLY A 63 1.32 -4.96 9.00
N VAL A 64 2.15 -4.22 8.26
CA VAL A 64 1.91 -4.05 6.81
C VAL A 64 2.37 -5.24 6.00
N SER A 65 3.41 -5.98 6.41
CA SER A 65 3.77 -7.26 5.78
C SER A 65 3.04 -8.45 6.39
N ASP A 66 2.65 -8.33 7.66
CA ASP A 66 2.26 -9.48 8.49
C ASP A 66 0.74 -9.71 8.53
N LEU A 67 -0.06 -8.75 8.03
CA LEU A 67 -1.49 -8.97 7.90
C LEU A 67 -1.74 -10.10 6.90
N TYR A 68 -2.40 -11.13 7.42
CA TYR A 68 -2.93 -12.28 6.73
C TYR A 68 -4.45 -12.27 6.90
N ILE A 69 -5.16 -12.25 5.79
CA ILE A 69 -6.62 -12.23 5.76
C ILE A 69 -7.10 -13.64 6.10
N ASP A 70 -7.70 -13.85 7.26
CA ASP A 70 -8.31 -15.14 7.59
C ASP A 70 -9.78 -15.15 7.17
N ARG A 71 -10.18 -16.21 6.48
CA ARG A 71 -11.52 -16.44 5.96
C ARG A 71 -11.86 -17.92 6.15
N ASP A 72 -13.14 -18.19 6.33
CA ASP A 72 -13.63 -19.55 6.60
C ASP A 72 -13.36 -20.53 5.45
N ASN A 73 -13.39 -20.05 4.20
CA ASN A 73 -13.10 -20.84 3.01
C ASN A 73 -11.63 -20.69 2.58
N VAL A 74 -10.94 -21.82 2.42
CA VAL A 74 -9.56 -21.91 1.93
C VAL A 74 -9.35 -21.18 0.60
N GLU A 75 -10.26 -21.32 -0.36
CA GLU A 75 -10.16 -20.66 -1.67
C GLU A 75 -10.26 -19.15 -1.55
N GLN A 76 -11.19 -18.67 -0.73
CA GLN A 76 -11.36 -17.23 -0.45
C GLN A 76 -10.14 -16.66 0.25
N ARG A 77 -9.56 -17.42 1.18
CA ARG A 77 -8.34 -17.05 1.89
C ARG A 77 -7.14 -16.95 0.95
N ILE A 78 -6.96 -17.93 0.06
CA ILE A 78 -5.89 -17.91 -0.94
C ILE A 78 -6.06 -16.71 -1.87
N ALA A 79 -7.26 -16.50 -2.41
CA ALA A 79 -7.54 -15.40 -3.34
C ALA A 79 -7.32 -14.02 -2.67
N ALA A 80 -7.80 -13.83 -1.45
CA ALA A 80 -7.67 -12.56 -0.73
C ALA A 80 -6.20 -12.24 -0.41
N ASN A 81 -5.44 -13.21 0.11
CA ASN A 81 -4.03 -13.02 0.43
C ASN A 81 -3.16 -12.86 -0.83
N SER A 82 -3.48 -13.57 -1.92
CA SER A 82 -2.78 -13.39 -3.20
C SER A 82 -2.99 -11.98 -3.77
N LYS A 83 -4.22 -11.44 -3.68
CA LYS A 83 -4.52 -10.07 -4.08
C LYS A 83 -3.75 -9.05 -3.23
N LEU A 84 -3.77 -9.25 -1.91
CA LEU A 84 -3.06 -8.37 -0.97
C LEU A 84 -1.55 -8.35 -1.24
N ASP A 85 -0.94 -9.52 -1.44
CA ASP A 85 0.47 -9.64 -1.77
C ASP A 85 0.82 -8.97 -3.11
N ALA A 86 0.01 -9.16 -4.15
CA ALA A 86 0.21 -8.51 -5.45
C ALA A 86 0.19 -6.97 -5.36
N ILE A 87 -0.72 -6.40 -4.55
CA ILE A 87 -0.77 -4.95 -4.32
C ILE A 87 0.51 -4.49 -3.61
N ARG A 88 0.89 -5.16 -2.52
CA ARG A 88 2.10 -4.83 -1.74
C ARG A 88 3.36 -4.87 -2.59
N GLN A 89 3.53 -5.91 -3.40
CA GLN A 89 4.67 -6.07 -4.31
C GLN A 89 4.71 -4.97 -5.36
N THR A 90 3.56 -4.64 -5.96
CA THR A 90 3.46 -3.59 -6.99
C THR A 90 3.85 -2.23 -6.42
N LEU A 91 3.32 -1.88 -5.25
CA LEU A 91 3.62 -0.63 -4.56
C LEU A 91 5.09 -0.59 -4.12
N TRP A 92 5.62 -1.67 -3.56
CA TRP A 92 7.02 -1.77 -3.15
C TRP A 92 7.97 -1.59 -4.33
N ALA A 93 7.75 -2.31 -5.43
CA ALA A 93 8.55 -2.20 -6.65
C ALA A 93 8.52 -0.78 -7.23
N THR A 94 7.39 -0.08 -7.09
CA THR A 94 7.23 1.29 -7.60
C THR A 94 8.02 2.30 -6.80
N PHE A 95 7.98 2.20 -5.46
CA PHE A 95 8.69 3.12 -4.58
C PHE A 95 10.15 2.71 -4.29
N THR A 96 10.65 1.60 -4.85
CA THR A 96 12.07 1.18 -4.73
C THR A 96 12.85 1.28 -6.03
N ARG A 97 12.20 1.49 -7.17
CA ARG A 97 12.85 1.65 -8.49
C ARG A 97 13.42 3.05 -8.76
N VAL A 98 13.57 3.87 -7.73
CA VAL A 98 14.07 5.25 -7.82
C VAL A 98 15.56 5.30 -7.51
#